data_AF-A0A938EC58-F1
#
_entry.id   AF-A0A938EC58-F1
#
_cell.length_a   1.000
_cell.length_b   1.000
_cell.length_c   1.000
_cell.angle_alpha   90.00
_cell.angle_beta   90.00
_cell.angle_gamma   90.00
#
_symmetry.space_group_name_H-M   'P 1'
#
loop_
_entity.id
_entity.type
_entity.pdbx_description
1 polymer ?
#
loop_
_entity_poly.entity_id
_entity_poly.type
_entity_poly.pdbx_seq_one_letter_code
_entity_poly.pdbx_strand_id
1 'polypeptide(L)'
;MASIAPSERLSRELHDLIAGVGDEHDPIEAIGRLGARLILQQALEEELTEFLGRERYERRGDPVSHRNGYERVTVKTTAGPLELERPRVRNASALGFCSEIVGKGVTRTHALEALVIVSFLRGLSVRDVEAALEEAFEGPVVSKSTVSRICASTRERYRVWCDRRLDEHDLVYLFLDAVYLKLRPDDSPAEGVLVAWGVTLEGRKVLLGLQLGSRESYEDWLDFGRDLLARGMRPPALIIADGAPGLWKATRELWKVALEQRCTVHALRNVTKKLPERLHSSPPQAE
;
A
#
# COMPACT_ATOMS: atom_id res chain seq x y z
N MET A 1 -19.84 -35.30 -25.93
CA MET A 1 -20.29 -34.88 -24.59
C MET A 1 -19.89 -33.42 -24.41
N ALA A 2 -20.83 -32.55 -24.02
CA ALA A 2 -20.48 -31.19 -23.63
C ALA A 2 -19.55 -31.26 -22.41
N SER A 3 -18.41 -30.56 -22.45
CA SER A 3 -17.57 -30.42 -21.25
C SER A 3 -18.38 -29.64 -20.22
N ILE A 4 -18.34 -29.99 -18.95
CA ILE A 4 -19.00 -29.21 -17.88
C ILE A 4 -18.19 -27.91 -17.69
N ALA A 5 -18.86 -26.77 -17.48
CA ALA A 5 -18.14 -25.53 -17.21
C ALA A 5 -17.45 -25.61 -15.83
N PRO A 6 -16.25 -25.04 -15.65
CA PRO A 6 -15.60 -25.00 -14.33
C PRO A 6 -16.49 -24.40 -13.24
N SER A 7 -17.24 -23.34 -13.51
CA SER A 7 -18.22 -22.76 -12.57
C SER A 7 -19.29 -23.77 -12.12
N GLU A 8 -19.83 -24.58 -13.04
CA GLU A 8 -20.81 -25.64 -12.73
C GLU A 8 -20.20 -26.72 -11.84
N ARG A 9 -18.92 -27.08 -12.04
CA ARG A 9 -18.24 -28.04 -11.14
C ARG A 9 -18.06 -27.44 -9.75
N LEU A 10 -17.59 -26.19 -9.66
CA LEU A 10 -17.40 -25.49 -8.39
C LEU A 10 -18.72 -25.31 -7.63
N SER A 11 -19.82 -25.08 -8.35
CA SER A 11 -21.15 -24.98 -7.75
C SER A 11 -21.59 -26.30 -7.12
N ARG A 12 -21.27 -27.44 -7.75
CA ARG A 12 -21.54 -28.77 -7.16
C ARG A 12 -20.65 -29.03 -5.96
N GLU A 13 -19.35 -28.76 -6.08
CA GLU A 13 -18.40 -28.88 -4.96
C GLU A 13 -18.86 -28.04 -3.75
N LEU A 14 -19.35 -26.82 -3.97
CA LEU A 14 -19.86 -25.96 -2.90
C LEU A 14 -21.15 -26.51 -2.29
N HIS A 15 -22.05 -27.05 -3.09
CA HIS A 15 -23.28 -27.67 -2.61
C HIS A 15 -22.98 -28.90 -1.73
N ASP A 16 -22.06 -29.75 -2.18
CA ASP A 16 -21.63 -30.94 -1.44
C ASP A 16 -20.95 -30.54 -0.12
N LEU A 17 -20.11 -29.51 -0.12
CA LEU A 17 -19.48 -28.96 1.09
C LEU A 17 -20.53 -28.44 2.09
N ILE A 18 -21.52 -27.69 1.63
CA ILE A 18 -22.59 -27.16 2.49
C ILE A 18 -23.42 -28.31 3.08
N ALA A 19 -23.69 -29.36 2.30
CA ALA A 19 -24.41 -30.53 2.76
C ALA A 19 -23.63 -31.33 3.83
N GLY A 20 -22.30 -31.40 3.70
CA GLY A 20 -21.38 -32.08 4.61
C GLY A 20 -20.73 -31.18 5.67
N VAL A 21 -21.21 -29.95 5.86
CA VAL A 21 -20.52 -28.91 6.66
C VAL A 21 -20.24 -29.32 8.11
N GLY A 22 -21.02 -30.25 8.66
CA GLY A 22 -20.84 -30.74 10.04
C GLY A 22 -19.56 -31.52 10.28
N ASP A 23 -18.91 -32.00 9.22
CA ASP A 23 -17.65 -32.76 9.29
C ASP A 23 -16.40 -31.86 9.07
N GLU A 24 -16.59 -30.58 8.76
CA GLU A 24 -15.50 -29.64 8.46
C GLU A 24 -14.95 -28.97 9.73
N HIS A 25 -13.62 -28.84 9.82
CA HIS A 25 -12.99 -28.25 11.00
C HIS A 25 -13.16 -26.73 11.04
N ASP A 26 -13.06 -26.08 9.88
CA ASP A 26 -13.33 -24.65 9.68
C ASP A 26 -14.33 -24.44 8.52
N PRO A 27 -15.64 -24.57 8.80
CA PRO A 27 -16.66 -24.48 7.76
C PRO A 27 -16.76 -23.07 7.16
N ILE A 28 -16.42 -22.02 7.92
CA ILE A 28 -16.51 -20.64 7.42
C ILE A 28 -15.43 -20.40 6.36
N GLU A 29 -14.19 -20.80 6.65
CA GLU A 29 -13.07 -20.64 5.72
C GLU A 29 -13.25 -21.53 4.49
N ALA A 30 -13.66 -22.79 4.68
CA ALA A 30 -13.90 -23.72 3.57
C ALA A 30 -14.97 -23.20 2.60
N ILE A 31 -16.13 -22.78 3.13
CA ILE A 31 -17.23 -22.22 2.33
C ILE A 31 -16.80 -20.88 1.70
N GLY A 32 -16.13 -20.02 2.47
CA GLY A 32 -15.65 -18.72 2.00
C GLY A 32 -14.70 -18.84 0.81
N ARG A 33 -13.69 -19.71 0.90
CA ARG A 33 -12.71 -19.94 -0.18
C ARG A 33 -13.36 -20.53 -1.42
N LEU A 34 -14.20 -21.55 -1.27
CA LEU A 34 -14.85 -22.20 -2.40
C LEU A 34 -15.91 -21.30 -3.05
N GLY A 35 -16.65 -20.53 -2.25
CA GLY A 35 -17.57 -19.50 -2.73
C GLY A 35 -16.87 -18.39 -3.51
N ALA A 36 -15.76 -17.86 -2.99
CA ALA A 36 -14.95 -16.86 -3.69
C ALA A 36 -14.43 -17.41 -5.03
N ARG A 37 -13.95 -18.66 -5.04
CA ARG A 37 -13.50 -19.35 -6.26
C ARG A 37 -14.63 -19.50 -7.29
N LEU A 38 -15.82 -19.89 -6.86
CA LEU A 38 -17.01 -19.99 -7.71
C LEU A 38 -17.38 -18.63 -8.33
N ILE A 39 -17.52 -17.59 -7.51
CA ILE A 39 -17.91 -16.25 -7.97
C ILE A 39 -16.89 -15.71 -8.99
N LEU A 40 -15.59 -15.83 -8.71
CA LEU A 40 -14.56 -15.41 -9.63
C LEU A 40 -14.58 -16.23 -10.93
N GLN A 41 -14.80 -17.54 -10.84
CA GLN A 41 -14.89 -18.40 -12.02
C GLN A 41 -16.11 -18.04 -12.90
N GLN A 42 -17.26 -17.76 -12.29
CA GLN A 42 -18.46 -17.29 -13.00
C GLN A 42 -18.18 -15.97 -13.71
N ALA A 43 -17.60 -15.00 -13.01
CA ALA A 43 -17.28 -13.70 -13.57
C ALA A 43 -16.32 -13.80 -14.78
N LEU A 44 -15.32 -14.69 -14.74
CA LEU A 44 -14.43 -14.95 -15.89
C LEU A 44 -15.16 -15.55 -17.10
N GLU A 45 -16.13 -16.43 -16.85
CA GLU A 45 -16.93 -17.05 -17.90
C GLU A 45 -17.96 -16.08 -18.48
N GLU A 46 -18.51 -15.18 -17.66
CA GLU A 46 -19.37 -14.07 -18.04
C GLU A 46 -18.63 -13.04 -18.90
N GLU A 47 -17.41 -12.61 -18.52
CA GLU A 47 -16.56 -11.73 -19.33
C GLU A 47 -16.40 -12.27 -20.77
N LEU A 48 -16.15 -13.58 -20.91
CA LEU A 48 -16.01 -14.19 -22.23
C LEU A 48 -17.35 -14.29 -22.96
N THR A 49 -18.44 -14.48 -22.24
CA THR A 49 -19.79 -14.56 -22.81
C THR A 49 -20.24 -13.22 -23.35
N GLU A 50 -19.99 -12.14 -22.61
CA GLU A 50 -20.20 -10.77 -23.04
C GLU A 50 -19.33 -10.45 -24.27
N PHE A 51 -18.04 -10.78 -24.23
CA PHE A 51 -17.13 -10.57 -25.35
C PHE A 51 -17.57 -11.30 -26.63
N LEU A 52 -18.07 -12.54 -26.51
CA LEU A 52 -18.53 -13.32 -27.66
C LEU A 52 -19.99 -13.00 -28.07
N GLY A 53 -20.74 -12.30 -27.23
CA GLY A 53 -22.16 -11.99 -27.44
C GLY A 53 -23.08 -13.21 -27.55
N ARG A 54 -22.68 -14.34 -26.94
CA ARG A 54 -23.43 -15.61 -26.97
C ARG A 54 -23.05 -16.55 -25.84
N GLU A 55 -24.02 -17.32 -25.40
CA GLU A 55 -23.87 -18.34 -24.36
C GLU A 55 -23.02 -19.53 -24.81
N ARG A 56 -22.67 -20.37 -23.84
CA ARG A 56 -21.92 -21.59 -24.10
C ARG A 56 -22.78 -22.58 -24.90
N TYR A 57 -22.22 -23.08 -26.00
CA TYR A 57 -22.91 -23.94 -26.97
C TYR A 57 -24.11 -23.31 -27.71
N GLU A 58 -24.39 -22.03 -27.50
CA GLU A 58 -25.43 -21.32 -28.24
C GLU A 58 -25.02 -21.19 -29.72
N ARG A 59 -25.88 -21.67 -30.61
CA ARG A 59 -25.73 -21.52 -32.05
C ARG A 59 -26.37 -20.21 -32.47
N ARG A 60 -25.54 -19.22 -32.78
CA ARG A 60 -25.96 -17.90 -33.21
C ARG A 60 -25.11 -17.46 -34.39
N GLY A 61 -25.76 -17.23 -35.54
CA GLY A 61 -25.23 -16.62 -36.76
C GLY A 61 -23.77 -16.96 -37.09
N ASP A 62 -23.07 -15.97 -37.62
CA ASP A 62 -21.63 -16.01 -37.91
C ASP A 62 -20.86 -15.42 -36.72
N PRO A 63 -20.10 -16.23 -35.95
CA PRO A 63 -19.55 -15.77 -34.69
C PRO A 63 -18.23 -15.03 -34.80
N VAL A 64 -18.05 -14.02 -33.94
CA VAL A 64 -16.79 -13.27 -33.79
C VAL A 64 -15.59 -14.20 -33.54
N SER A 65 -15.77 -15.20 -32.66
CA SER A 65 -14.80 -16.26 -32.42
C SER A 65 -15.41 -17.43 -31.64
N HIS A 66 -14.59 -18.45 -31.33
CA HIS A 66 -14.97 -19.64 -30.59
C HIS A 66 -14.15 -19.80 -29.30
N ARG A 67 -14.80 -20.30 -28.25
CA ARG A 67 -14.15 -20.72 -27.00
C ARG A 67 -13.14 -21.85 -27.30
N ASN A 68 -11.99 -21.84 -26.62
CA ASN A 68 -10.85 -22.73 -26.87
C ASN A 68 -10.37 -23.44 -25.58
N GLY A 69 -11.32 -23.88 -24.76
CA GLY A 69 -11.07 -24.50 -23.47
C GLY A 69 -10.63 -23.49 -22.41
N TYR A 70 -9.91 -23.97 -21.41
CA TYR A 70 -9.50 -23.21 -20.23
C TYR A 70 -7.99 -23.34 -20.00
N GLU A 71 -7.42 -22.37 -19.30
CA GLU A 71 -6.04 -22.35 -18.80
C GLU A 71 -6.05 -22.15 -17.29
N ARG A 72 -5.28 -22.96 -16.56
CA ARG A 72 -5.18 -22.82 -15.10
C ARG A 72 -4.46 -21.52 -14.74
N VAL A 73 -5.01 -20.79 -13.78
CA VAL A 73 -4.40 -19.59 -13.23
C VAL A 73 -4.58 -19.57 -11.71
N THR A 74 -3.47 -19.31 -11.00
CA THR A 74 -3.49 -19.18 -9.53
C THR A 74 -3.56 -17.71 -9.15
N VAL A 75 -4.57 -17.33 -8.37
CA VAL A 75 -4.69 -15.99 -7.77
C VAL A 75 -4.40 -16.11 -6.27
N LYS A 76 -3.37 -15.42 -5.80
CA LYS A 76 -2.98 -15.42 -4.39
C LYS A 76 -3.80 -14.39 -3.61
N THR A 77 -4.53 -14.83 -2.60
CA THR A 77 -5.40 -13.97 -1.79
C THR A 77 -4.98 -14.00 -0.32
N THR A 78 -5.65 -13.21 0.50
CA THR A 78 -5.52 -13.27 1.96
C THR A 78 -6.19 -14.50 2.57
N ALA A 79 -6.87 -15.34 1.79
CA ALA A 79 -7.39 -16.65 2.19
C ALA A 79 -6.56 -17.80 1.58
N GLY A 80 -5.34 -17.48 1.13
CA GLY A 80 -4.47 -18.41 0.40
C GLY A 80 -4.66 -18.39 -1.13
N PRO A 81 -3.99 -19.31 -1.85
CA PRO A 81 -4.09 -19.42 -3.29
C PRO A 81 -5.47 -19.96 -3.72
N LEU A 82 -6.04 -19.33 -4.75
CA LEU A 82 -7.25 -19.75 -5.43
C LEU A 82 -6.90 -20.20 -6.85
N GLU A 83 -7.20 -21.46 -7.17
CA GLU A 83 -6.99 -22.05 -8.49
C GLU A 83 -8.20 -21.82 -9.39
N LEU A 84 -8.07 -20.95 -10.38
CA LEU A 84 -9.12 -20.63 -11.35
C LEU A 84 -8.80 -21.23 -12.72
N GLU A 85 -9.81 -21.31 -13.57
CA GLU A 85 -9.71 -21.74 -14.96
C GLU A 85 -10.08 -20.58 -15.86
N ARG A 86 -9.08 -19.86 -16.36
CA ARG A 86 -9.26 -18.75 -17.30
C ARG A 86 -9.81 -19.29 -18.62
N PRO A 87 -10.99 -18.85 -19.08
CA PRO A 87 -11.52 -19.32 -20.35
C PRO A 87 -10.74 -18.69 -21.51
N ARG A 88 -10.47 -19.50 -22.54
CA ARG A 88 -9.69 -19.07 -23.72
C ARG A 88 -10.60 -18.84 -24.91
N VAL A 89 -10.22 -17.91 -25.76
CA VAL A 89 -10.86 -17.65 -27.05
C VAL A 89 -9.86 -17.83 -28.19
N ARG A 90 -10.30 -18.38 -29.33
CA ARG A 90 -9.46 -18.48 -30.53
C ARG A 90 -9.12 -17.08 -31.04
N ASN A 91 -7.87 -16.87 -31.45
CA ASN A 91 -7.37 -15.58 -31.94
C ASN A 91 -7.53 -14.41 -30.93
N ALA A 92 -7.50 -14.69 -29.62
CA ALA A 92 -7.68 -13.69 -28.55
C ALA A 92 -6.88 -12.41 -28.76
N SER A 93 -5.57 -12.53 -29.03
CA SER A 93 -4.69 -11.38 -29.22
C SER A 93 -5.06 -10.52 -30.43
N ALA A 94 -5.52 -11.13 -31.53
CA ALA A 94 -5.96 -10.41 -32.71
C ALA A 94 -7.30 -9.71 -32.49
N LEU A 95 -8.13 -10.27 -31.60
CA LEU A 95 -9.45 -9.73 -31.25
C LEU A 95 -9.40 -8.79 -30.03
N GLY A 96 -8.21 -8.54 -29.46
CA GLY A 96 -8.05 -7.66 -28.30
C GLY A 96 -8.61 -8.21 -26.99
N PHE A 97 -8.95 -9.50 -26.90
CA PHE A 97 -9.50 -10.06 -25.67
C PHE A 97 -8.43 -10.26 -24.59
N CYS A 98 -8.65 -9.66 -23.43
CA CYS A 98 -7.93 -9.92 -22.20
C CYS A 98 -8.94 -9.80 -21.05
N SER A 99 -8.97 -10.78 -20.14
CA SER A 99 -9.77 -10.67 -18.92
C SER A 99 -9.39 -9.40 -18.15
N GLU A 100 -10.37 -8.63 -17.72
CA GLU A 100 -10.16 -7.45 -16.89
C GLU A 100 -9.96 -7.87 -15.42
N ILE A 101 -10.61 -8.96 -15.00
CA ILE A 101 -10.51 -9.51 -13.64
C ILE A 101 -9.10 -10.05 -13.34
N VAL A 102 -8.56 -10.97 -14.17
CA VAL A 102 -7.26 -11.61 -13.92
C VAL A 102 -6.12 -11.07 -14.80
N GLY A 103 -6.41 -10.13 -15.71
CA GLY A 103 -5.44 -9.51 -16.59
C GLY A 103 -4.59 -10.52 -17.39
N LYS A 104 -3.43 -10.06 -17.88
CA LYS A 104 -2.42 -10.95 -18.49
C LYS A 104 -1.56 -11.66 -17.46
N GLY A 105 -1.44 -11.12 -16.24
CA GLY A 105 -0.51 -11.61 -15.22
C GLY A 105 -0.84 -11.22 -13.78
N VAL A 106 -2.08 -10.84 -13.47
CA VAL A 106 -2.49 -10.62 -12.08
C VAL A 106 -2.45 -11.96 -11.37
N THR A 107 -1.63 -12.04 -10.33
CA THR A 107 -1.38 -13.27 -9.56
C THR A 107 -1.64 -13.08 -8.07
N ARG A 108 -2.09 -11.89 -7.64
CA ARG A 108 -2.34 -11.58 -6.23
C ARG A 108 -3.33 -10.44 -6.04
N THR A 109 -4.01 -10.41 -4.89
CA THR A 109 -4.88 -9.30 -4.48
C THR A 109 -4.09 -8.14 -3.87
N HIS A 110 -4.64 -6.93 -3.94
CA HIS A 110 -4.07 -5.76 -3.26
C HIS A 110 -4.05 -5.92 -1.73
N ALA A 111 -5.03 -6.61 -1.15
CA ALA A 111 -5.06 -6.89 0.29
C ALA A 111 -3.85 -7.74 0.73
N LEU A 112 -3.52 -8.78 -0.03
CA LEU A 112 -2.33 -9.62 0.26
C LEU A 112 -1.03 -8.82 0.09
N GLU A 113 -0.94 -7.99 -0.94
CA GLU A 113 0.22 -7.11 -1.14
C GLU A 113 0.37 -6.10 0.01
N ALA A 114 -0.72 -5.51 0.48
CA ALA A 114 -0.72 -4.60 1.62
C ALA A 114 -0.27 -5.30 2.91
N LEU A 115 -0.71 -6.53 3.15
CA LEU A 115 -0.28 -7.33 4.29
C LEU A 115 1.23 -7.56 4.27
N VAL A 116 1.79 -7.94 3.12
CA VAL A 116 3.25 -8.10 2.95
C VAL A 116 3.99 -6.80 3.24
N ILE A 117 3.49 -5.67 2.72
CA ILE A 117 4.09 -4.35 2.94
C ILE A 117 4.06 -3.96 4.42
N VAL A 118 2.91 -4.13 5.08
CA VAL A 118 2.76 -3.80 6.50
C VAL A 118 3.69 -4.66 7.36
N SER A 119 3.77 -5.96 7.12
CA SER A 119 4.69 -6.84 7.85
C SER A 119 6.14 -6.41 7.66
N PHE A 120 6.54 -6.07 6.43
CA PHE A 120 7.88 -5.53 6.16
C PHE A 120 8.12 -4.20 6.90
N LEU A 121 7.17 -3.27 6.89
CA LEU A 121 7.26 -1.99 7.61
C LEU A 121 7.28 -2.15 9.13
N ARG A 122 6.73 -3.26 9.65
CA ARG A 122 6.78 -3.62 11.07
C ARG A 122 8.10 -4.31 11.47
N GLY A 123 9.05 -4.44 10.54
CA GLY A 123 10.40 -4.93 10.81
C GLY A 123 10.62 -6.41 10.56
N LEU A 124 9.63 -7.13 10.01
CA LEU A 124 9.82 -8.53 9.62
C LEU A 124 10.77 -8.62 8.42
N SER A 125 11.70 -9.58 8.45
CA SER A 125 12.52 -9.86 7.28
C SER A 125 11.69 -10.50 6.17
N VAL A 126 12.18 -10.49 4.93
CA VAL A 126 11.50 -11.15 3.79
C VAL A 126 11.20 -12.63 4.08
N ARG A 127 12.07 -13.30 4.85
CA ARG A 127 11.87 -14.70 5.24
C ARG A 127 10.82 -14.84 6.33
N ASP A 128 10.81 -13.93 7.30
CA ASP A 128 9.82 -13.96 8.39
C ASP A 128 8.42 -13.64 7.86
N VAL A 129 8.29 -12.75 6.88
CA VAL A 129 7.00 -12.49 6.21
C VAL A 129 6.50 -13.73 5.46
N GLU A 130 7.37 -14.41 4.72
CA GLU A 130 7.02 -15.66 4.04
C GLU A 130 6.58 -16.74 5.05
N ALA A 131 7.39 -16.98 6.09
CA ALA A 131 7.10 -17.97 7.12
C ALA A 131 5.81 -17.66 7.90
N ALA A 132 5.61 -16.40 8.31
CA ALA A 132 4.40 -15.99 9.03
C ALA A 132 3.13 -16.16 8.19
N LEU A 133 3.21 -15.91 6.87
CA LEU A 133 2.08 -16.15 5.98
C LEU A 133 1.86 -17.64 5.73
N GLU A 134 2.92 -18.43 5.61
CA GLU A 134 2.80 -19.88 5.46
C GLU A 134 2.19 -20.55 6.70
N GLU A 135 2.61 -20.12 7.89
CA GLU A 135 2.10 -20.60 9.18
C GLU A 135 0.64 -20.16 9.40
N ALA A 136 0.31 -18.90 9.15
CA ALA A 136 -1.04 -18.37 9.37
C ALA A 136 -2.11 -18.98 8.45
N PHE A 137 -1.72 -19.46 7.27
CA PHE A 137 -2.63 -20.00 6.26
C PHE A 137 -2.42 -21.50 5.99
N GLU A 138 -1.68 -22.19 6.87
CA GLU A 138 -1.38 -23.62 6.81
C GLU A 138 -0.94 -24.10 5.42
N GLY A 139 -0.13 -23.27 4.73
CA GLY A 139 0.33 -23.57 3.39
C GLY A 139 0.92 -22.38 2.62
N PRO A 140 1.53 -22.64 1.46
CA PRO A 140 2.28 -21.63 0.72
C PRO A 140 1.34 -20.59 0.08
N VAL A 141 1.33 -19.38 0.65
CA VAL A 141 0.55 -18.25 0.10
C VAL A 141 1.38 -17.39 -0.85
N VAL A 142 2.57 -16.98 -0.41
CA VAL A 142 3.51 -16.17 -1.20
C VAL A 142 4.90 -16.75 -1.12
N SER A 143 5.62 -16.72 -2.24
CA SER A 143 7.03 -17.13 -2.24
C SER A 143 7.91 -15.99 -1.77
N LYS A 144 9.11 -16.32 -1.25
CA LYS A 144 10.19 -15.39 -0.95
C LYS A 144 10.46 -14.39 -2.08
N SER A 145 10.47 -14.88 -3.31
CA SER A 145 10.69 -14.07 -4.51
C SER A 145 9.55 -13.09 -4.76
N THR A 146 8.32 -13.43 -4.37
CA THR A 146 7.17 -12.54 -4.46
C THR A 146 7.24 -11.46 -3.38
N VAL A 147 7.52 -11.83 -2.13
CA VAL A 147 7.72 -10.88 -1.03
C VAL A 147 8.84 -9.90 -1.36
N SER A 148 9.99 -10.40 -1.82
CA SER A 148 11.13 -9.56 -2.23
C SER A 148 10.76 -8.54 -3.32
N ARG A 149 10.01 -8.96 -4.35
CA ARG A 149 9.53 -8.05 -5.41
C ARG A 149 8.57 -6.99 -4.88
N ILE A 150 7.67 -7.33 -3.97
CA ILE A 150 6.74 -6.37 -3.34
C ILE A 150 7.52 -5.34 -2.52
N CYS A 151 8.47 -5.79 -1.71
CA CYS A 151 9.32 -4.88 -0.92
C CYS A 151 10.17 -3.97 -1.82
N ALA A 152 10.75 -4.50 -2.90
CA ALA A 152 11.52 -3.73 -3.86
C ALA A 152 10.65 -2.66 -4.56
N SER A 153 9.47 -3.04 -5.04
CA SER A 153 8.49 -2.10 -5.61
C SER A 153 8.08 -1.02 -4.62
N THR A 154 7.92 -1.36 -3.34
CA THR A 154 7.58 -0.38 -2.30
C THR A 154 8.71 0.60 -2.03
N ARG A 155 9.97 0.14 -2.00
CA ARG A 155 11.14 1.02 -1.92
C ARG A 155 11.24 1.95 -3.13
N GLU A 156 10.94 1.43 -4.32
CA GLU A 156 10.91 2.24 -5.53
C GLU A 156 9.86 3.35 -5.45
N ARG A 157 8.64 3.01 -5.04
CA ARG A 157 7.58 4.01 -4.82
C ARG A 157 7.99 5.07 -3.80
N TYR A 158 8.68 4.67 -2.73
CA TYR A 158 9.22 5.62 -1.76
C TYR A 158 10.28 6.53 -2.38
N ARG A 159 11.21 6.00 -3.18
CA ARG A 159 12.20 6.82 -3.90
C ARG A 159 11.54 7.83 -4.83
N VAL A 160 10.59 7.38 -5.65
CA VAL A 160 9.81 8.26 -6.54
C VAL A 160 9.08 9.33 -5.74
N TRP A 161 8.53 8.99 -4.57
CA TRP A 161 7.88 9.95 -3.68
C TRP A 161 8.87 10.97 -3.10
N CYS A 162 10.10 10.58 -2.77
CA CYS A 162 11.15 11.49 -2.34
C CYS A 162 11.54 12.47 -3.46
N ASP A 163 11.69 11.98 -4.70
CA ASP A 163 12.16 12.78 -5.84
C ASP A 163 11.05 13.61 -6.50
N ARG A 164 9.79 13.46 -6.06
CA ARG A 164 8.64 14.11 -6.71
C ARG A 164 8.76 15.63 -6.67
N ARG A 165 8.22 16.28 -7.69
CA ARG A 165 8.13 17.74 -7.72
C ARG A 165 7.15 18.26 -6.66
N LEU A 166 7.43 19.44 -6.14
CA LEU A 166 6.67 20.11 -5.08
C LEU A 166 6.10 21.47 -5.55
N ASP A 167 6.25 21.81 -6.82
CA ASP A 167 5.79 23.09 -7.40
C ASP A 167 4.27 23.18 -7.59
N GLU A 168 3.57 22.06 -7.44
CA GLU A 168 2.10 22.00 -7.40
C GLU A 168 1.50 22.41 -6.05
N HIS A 169 2.32 22.56 -5.01
CA HIS A 169 1.85 22.89 -3.67
C HIS A 169 2.10 24.37 -3.35
N ASP A 170 1.05 25.18 -3.37
CA ASP A 170 1.09 26.55 -2.85
C ASP A 170 0.91 26.53 -1.32
N LEU A 171 2.03 26.67 -0.61
CA LEU A 171 2.09 26.48 0.84
C LEU A 171 1.90 27.79 1.62
N VAL A 172 1.04 27.73 2.64
CA VAL A 172 0.88 28.81 3.62
C VAL A 172 1.79 28.56 4.82
N TYR A 173 1.70 27.36 5.39
CA TYR A 173 2.46 26.96 6.57
C TYR A 173 3.44 25.85 6.24
N LEU A 174 4.67 25.96 6.74
CA LEU A 174 5.66 24.90 6.73
C LEU A 174 6.03 24.54 8.16
N PHE A 175 5.74 23.31 8.57
CA PHE A 175 6.20 22.74 9.82
C PHE A 175 7.49 21.95 9.59
N LEU A 176 8.53 22.30 10.33
CA LEU A 176 9.79 21.57 10.34
C LEU A 176 10.00 20.94 11.72
N ASP A 177 10.23 19.64 11.74
CA ASP A 177 10.43 18.88 12.98
C ASP A 177 11.46 17.78 12.79
N ALA A 178 12.01 17.28 13.90
CA ALA A 178 12.92 16.14 13.90
C ALA A 178 12.36 15.04 14.80
N VAL A 179 12.21 13.85 14.24
CA VAL A 179 11.69 12.68 14.94
C VAL A 179 12.82 11.67 15.12
N TYR A 180 13.08 11.29 16.37
CA TYR A 180 14.09 10.29 16.69
C TYR A 180 13.48 8.88 16.66
N LEU A 181 13.93 8.07 15.70
CA LEU A 181 13.46 6.71 15.49
C LEU A 181 14.58 5.72 15.80
N LYS A 182 14.27 4.70 16.60
CA LYS A 182 15.12 3.52 16.72
C LYS A 182 14.89 2.65 15.49
N LEU A 183 15.87 2.55 14.59
CA LEU A 183 15.76 1.71 13.39
C LEU A 183 15.93 0.22 13.73
N ARG A 184 16.64 -0.07 14.83
CA ARG A 184 16.79 -1.39 15.44
C ARG A 184 16.56 -1.29 16.95
N PRO A 185 16.15 -2.40 17.62
CA PRO A 185 15.92 -2.41 19.07
C PRO A 185 17.09 -1.85 19.89
N ASP A 186 18.31 -2.14 19.44
CA ASP A 186 19.56 -1.78 20.13
C ASP A 186 20.19 -0.46 19.66
N ASP A 187 19.56 0.27 18.73
CA ASP A 187 20.12 1.53 18.25
C ASP A 187 20.11 2.59 19.37
N SER A 188 21.31 3.02 19.74
CA SER A 188 21.57 4.09 20.69
C SER A 188 22.81 4.88 20.25
N PRO A 189 22.67 6.17 19.87
CA PRO A 189 21.43 6.95 19.91
C PRO A 189 20.43 6.53 18.82
N ALA A 190 19.16 6.89 19.01
CA ALA A 190 18.16 6.82 17.94
C ALA A 190 18.55 7.75 16.77
N GLU A 191 18.17 7.37 15.56
CA GLU A 191 18.45 8.12 14.34
C GLU A 191 17.45 9.27 14.20
N GLY A 192 17.95 10.48 13.93
CA GLY A 192 17.11 11.65 13.67
C GLY A 192 16.56 11.63 12.26
N VAL A 193 15.25 11.82 12.11
CA VAL A 193 14.58 12.01 10.83
C VAL A 193 14.00 13.41 10.79
N LEU A 194 14.54 14.25 9.92
CA LEU A 194 14.00 15.56 9.61
C LEU A 194 12.71 15.40 8.80
N VAL A 195 11.70 16.18 9.17
CA VAL A 195 10.35 16.09 8.61
C VAL A 195 9.89 17.48 8.19
N ALA A 196 9.34 17.57 6.97
CA ALA A 196 8.69 18.78 6.48
C ALA A 196 7.21 18.50 6.18
N TRP A 197 6.32 19.18 6.91
CA TRP A 197 4.88 19.17 6.67
C TRP A 197 4.41 20.52 6.15
N GLY A 198 3.79 20.53 4.99
CA GLY A 198 3.15 21.70 4.41
C GLY A 198 1.66 21.76 4.73
N VAL A 199 1.11 22.98 4.80
CA VAL A 199 -0.32 23.24 4.71
C VAL A 199 -0.56 24.13 3.50
N THR A 200 -1.37 23.67 2.55
CA THR A 200 -1.67 24.40 1.32
C THR A 200 -2.62 25.57 1.55
N LEU A 201 -2.78 26.44 0.56
CA LEU A 201 -3.80 27.51 0.56
C LEU A 201 -5.23 26.99 0.79
N GLU A 202 -5.53 25.77 0.34
CA GLU A 202 -6.83 25.13 0.58
C GLU A 202 -6.94 24.46 1.97
N GLY A 203 -5.94 24.61 2.83
CA GLY A 203 -5.92 24.03 4.17
C GLY A 203 -5.58 22.54 4.21
N ARG A 204 -5.07 21.95 3.11
CA ARG A 204 -4.69 20.53 3.07
C ARG A 204 -3.30 20.33 3.64
N LYS A 205 -3.14 19.32 4.49
CA LYS A 205 -1.83 18.90 5.01
C LYS A 205 -1.13 17.99 4.00
N VAL A 206 0.14 18.26 3.72
CA VAL A 206 0.96 17.48 2.78
C VAL A 206 2.32 17.19 3.42
N LEU A 207 2.75 15.93 3.44
CA LEU A 207 4.10 15.58 3.86
C LEU A 207 5.06 15.84 2.69
N LEU A 208 5.92 16.85 2.80
CA LEU A 208 6.77 17.33 1.70
C LEU A 208 8.08 16.55 1.57
N GLY A 209 8.63 16.11 2.69
CA GLY A 209 9.90 15.40 2.70
C GLY A 209 10.23 14.76 4.03
N LEU A 210 11.08 13.75 3.95
CA LEU A 210 11.74 13.08 5.06
C LEU A 210 13.22 12.94 4.71
N GLN A 211 14.11 13.25 5.65
CA GLN A 211 15.56 13.07 5.46
C GLN A 211 16.20 12.59 6.75
N LEU A 212 17.16 11.67 6.66
CA LEU A 212 17.97 11.29 7.82
C LEU A 212 18.89 12.46 8.19
N GLY A 213 18.82 12.91 9.44
CA GLY A 213 19.63 13.97 10.00
C GLY A 213 20.31 13.47 11.26
N SER A 214 21.61 13.21 11.17
CA SER A 214 22.35 12.57 12.26
C SER A 214 22.49 13.46 13.50
N ARG A 215 22.38 14.80 13.38
CA ARG A 215 22.66 15.74 14.48
C ARG A 215 21.78 17.00 14.55
N GLU A 216 20.66 17.08 13.82
CA GLU A 216 19.87 18.32 13.67
C GLU A 216 20.74 19.55 13.39
N SER A 217 21.85 19.35 12.68
CA SER A 217 22.85 20.38 12.48
C SER A 217 22.33 21.41 11.49
N TYR A 218 22.97 22.59 11.48
CA TYR A 218 22.73 23.60 10.45
C TYR A 218 22.86 23.01 9.03
N GLU A 219 23.88 22.16 8.82
CA GLU A 219 24.17 21.53 7.53
C GLU A 219 23.05 20.56 7.13
N ASP A 220 22.59 19.70 8.05
CA ASP A 220 21.49 18.77 7.78
C ASP A 220 20.20 19.51 7.35
N TRP A 221 19.86 20.59 8.07
CA TRP A 221 18.68 21.41 7.75
C TRP A 221 18.82 22.20 6.45
N LEU A 222 20.03 22.69 6.16
CA LEU A 222 20.31 23.42 4.94
C LEU A 222 20.21 22.51 3.73
N ASP A 223 20.78 21.31 3.80
CA ASP A 223 20.71 20.32 2.73
C ASP A 223 19.28 19.82 2.51
N PHE A 224 18.54 19.54 3.60
CA PHE A 224 17.13 19.16 3.49
C PHE A 224 16.27 20.26 2.85
N GLY A 225 16.48 21.52 3.24
CA GLY A 225 15.78 22.63 2.63
C GLY A 225 16.17 22.90 1.18
N ARG A 226 17.44 22.69 0.81
CA ARG A 226 17.90 22.77 -0.60
C ARG A 226 17.26 21.70 -1.46
N ASP A 227 17.12 20.48 -0.95
CA ASP A 227 16.42 19.41 -1.64
C ASP A 227 14.94 19.78 -1.91
N LEU A 228 14.24 20.32 -0.90
CA LEU A 228 12.86 20.81 -1.07
C LEU A 228 12.77 21.90 -2.15
N LEU A 229 13.68 22.86 -2.16
CA LEU A 229 13.75 23.91 -3.17
C LEU A 229 14.06 23.36 -4.57
N ALA A 230 15.01 22.42 -4.68
CA ALA A 230 15.38 21.78 -5.94
C ALA A 230 14.22 21.01 -6.56
N ARG A 231 13.35 20.43 -5.73
CA ARG A 231 12.09 19.80 -6.14
C ARG A 231 10.99 20.80 -6.53
N GLY A 232 11.25 22.11 -6.42
CA GLY A 232 10.35 23.17 -6.86
C GLY A 232 9.44 23.76 -5.79
N MET A 233 9.67 23.44 -4.50
CA MET A 233 8.88 24.01 -3.41
C MET A 233 9.02 25.54 -3.37
N ARG A 234 7.89 26.23 -3.44
CA ARG A 234 7.85 27.69 -3.31
C ARG A 234 7.98 28.11 -1.84
N PRO A 235 8.49 29.33 -1.55
CA PRO A 235 8.57 29.82 -0.18
C PRO A 235 7.20 29.86 0.50
N PRO A 236 7.07 29.32 1.73
CA PRO A 236 5.83 29.42 2.50
C PRO A 236 5.67 30.83 3.10
N ALA A 237 4.46 31.18 3.53
CA ALA A 237 4.21 32.42 4.25
C ALA A 237 4.77 32.39 5.69
N LEU A 238 4.69 31.23 6.36
CA LEU A 238 5.12 31.06 7.75
C LEU A 238 5.80 29.70 7.97
N ILE A 239 6.97 29.72 8.58
CA ILE A 239 7.71 28.53 9.03
C ILE A 239 7.51 28.36 10.54
N ILE A 240 7.10 27.15 10.93
CA ILE A 240 6.82 26.76 12.30
C ILE A 240 7.74 25.61 12.69
N ALA A 241 8.60 25.83 13.68
CA ALA A 241 9.57 24.81 14.09
C ALA A 241 9.90 24.90 15.59
N ASP A 242 10.58 23.90 16.15
CA ASP A 242 11.14 24.07 17.50
C ASP A 242 12.31 25.09 17.50
N GLY A 243 12.81 25.46 18.68
CA GLY A 243 13.84 26.46 18.89
C GLY A 243 15.26 26.04 18.50
N ALA A 244 15.44 25.04 17.64
CA ALA A 244 16.76 24.53 17.24
C ALA A 244 17.55 25.63 16.47
N PRO A 245 18.72 26.08 16.96
CA PRO A 245 19.45 27.18 16.32
C PRO A 245 19.93 26.89 14.90
N GLY A 246 20.33 25.64 14.63
CA GLY A 246 20.75 25.18 13.30
C GLY A 246 19.63 25.30 12.27
N LEU A 247 18.43 24.87 12.65
CA LEU A 247 17.22 24.99 11.84
C LEU A 247 16.93 26.44 11.47
N TRP A 248 16.83 27.33 12.46
CA TRP A 248 16.51 28.74 12.20
C TRP A 248 17.57 29.46 11.38
N LYS A 249 18.84 29.08 11.53
CA LYS A 249 19.91 29.61 10.66
C LYS A 249 19.71 29.16 9.21
N ALA A 250 19.37 27.90 8.97
CA ALA A 250 19.14 27.37 7.63
C ALA A 250 17.88 27.96 6.98
N THR A 251 16.76 28.06 7.70
CA THR A 251 15.50 28.58 7.16
C THR A 251 15.61 30.04 6.73
N ARG A 252 16.33 30.88 7.49
CA ARG A 252 16.61 32.28 7.13
C ARG A 252 17.42 32.43 5.85
N GLU A 253 18.34 31.49 5.59
CA GLU A 253 19.12 31.48 4.36
C GLU A 253 18.26 31.09 3.16
N LEU A 254 17.43 30.05 3.32
CA LEU A 254 16.64 29.44 2.26
C LEU A 254 15.38 30.24 1.90
N TRP A 255 14.64 30.71 2.90
CA TRP A 255 13.32 31.33 2.75
C TRP A 255 13.26 32.71 3.42
N LYS A 256 13.98 33.67 2.83
CA LYS A 256 14.19 35.03 3.38
C LYS A 256 12.92 35.84 3.65
N VAL A 257 11.82 35.51 2.98
CA VAL A 257 10.54 36.24 3.08
C VAL A 257 9.54 35.54 4.00
N ALA A 258 9.82 34.31 4.44
CA ALA A 258 8.91 33.57 5.29
C ALA A 258 8.97 34.12 6.72
N LEU A 259 7.80 34.26 7.34
CA LEU A 259 7.72 34.58 8.76
C LEU A 259 8.21 33.39 9.59
N GLU A 260 8.68 33.66 10.79
CA GLU A 260 9.17 32.64 11.72
C GLU A 260 8.27 32.58 12.95
N GLN A 261 7.85 31.38 13.33
CA GLN A 261 7.14 31.13 14.57
C GLN A 261 7.69 29.90 15.27
N ARG A 262 7.93 30.03 16.58
CA ARG A 262 8.24 28.86 17.41
C ARG A 262 7.00 27.99 17.59
N CYS A 263 7.16 26.68 17.43
CA CYS A 263 6.09 25.71 17.62
C CYS A 263 5.53 25.78 19.06
N THR A 264 4.25 26.12 19.18
CA THR A 264 3.56 26.27 20.47
C THR A 264 3.43 24.93 21.20
N VAL A 265 3.27 23.82 20.47
CA VAL A 265 3.26 22.47 21.05
C VAL A 265 4.59 22.14 21.72
N HIS A 266 5.72 22.42 21.06
CA HIS A 266 7.04 22.22 21.67
C HIS A 266 7.29 23.18 22.82
N ALA A 267 6.90 24.45 22.69
CA ALA A 267 7.00 25.42 23.79
C ALA A 267 6.22 24.96 25.04
N LEU A 268 4.97 24.54 24.87
CA LEU A 268 4.13 24.02 25.95
C LEU A 268 4.74 22.75 26.57
N ARG A 269 5.16 21.78 25.75
CA ARG A 269 5.85 20.57 26.24
C ARG A 269 7.10 20.91 27.06
N ASN A 270 7.90 21.88 26.61
CA ASN A 270 9.10 22.31 27.31
C ASN A 270 8.78 22.95 28.66
N VAL A 271 7.71 23.74 28.75
CA VAL A 271 7.22 24.29 30.02
C VAL A 271 6.69 23.18 30.93
N THR A 272 5.83 22.29 30.42
CA THR A 272 5.25 21.18 31.19
C THR A 272 6.32 20.25 31.75
N LYS A 273 7.37 19.94 30.98
CA LYS A 273 8.51 19.13 31.46
C LYS A 273 9.26 19.73 32.65
N LYS A 274 9.12 21.04 32.92
CA LYS A 274 9.71 21.71 34.10
C LYS A 274 8.78 21.69 35.31
N LEU A 275 7.51 21.31 35.14
CA LEU A 275 6.56 21.15 36.23
C LEU A 275 6.71 19.75 36.87
N PRO A 276 6.39 19.61 38.18
CA PRO A 276 6.22 18.30 38.81
C PRO A 276 5.22 17.43 38.06
N GLU A 277 5.47 16.11 37.96
CA GLU A 277 4.65 15.16 37.19
C GLU A 277 3.16 15.21 37.55
N ARG A 278 2.82 15.42 38.83
CA ARG A 278 1.44 15.56 39.31
C ARG A 278 0.65 16.72 38.68
N LEU A 279 1.34 17.66 38.01
CA LEU A 279 0.75 18.82 37.33
C LEU A 279 0.77 18.68 35.81
N HIS A 280 1.22 17.55 35.27
CA HIS A 280 1.12 17.25 33.85
C HIS A 280 -0.34 16.87 33.56
N SER A 281 -1.19 17.86 33.31
CA SER A 281 -2.55 17.58 32.82
C SER A 281 -2.46 16.88 31.47
N SER A 282 -3.20 15.77 31.29
CA SER A 282 -3.35 15.12 29.98
C SER A 282 -3.77 16.17 28.95
N PRO A 283 -3.11 16.26 27.78
CA PRO A 283 -3.52 17.21 26.76
C PRO A 283 -4.98 16.94 26.38
N PRO A 284 -5.80 17.98 26.14
CA PRO A 284 -7.14 17.77 25.61
C PRO A 284 -7.02 17.02 24.29
N GLN A 285 -7.76 15.91 24.16
CA GLN A 285 -7.90 15.22 22.89
C GLN A 285 -8.57 16.21 21.93
N ALA A 286 -7.92 16.49 20.80
CA ALA A 286 -8.53 17.29 19.74
C ALA A 286 -9.66 16.46 19.10
N GLU A 287 -10.88 17.00 19.12
CA GLU A 287 -11.96 16.59 18.21
C GLU A 287 -11.62 16.94 16.76
#